data_AF-A0A7Y2NUF3-F1
#
_entry.id   AF-A0A7Y2NUF3-F1
#
_cell.length_a   1.000
_cell.length_b   1.000
_cell.length_c   1.000
_cell.angle_alpha   90.00
_cell.angle_beta   90.00
_cell.angle_gamma   90.00
#
_symmetry.space_group_name_H-M   'P 1'
#
loop_
_entity.id
_entity.type
_entity.pdbx_description
1 polymer ?
#
loop_
_entity_poly.entity_id
_entity_poly.type
_entity_poly.pdbx_seq_one_letter_code
_entity_poly.pdbx_strand_id
1 'polypeptide(L)' 'IATDETLRVRDIREAPDGTIWFLSVGNGALYRISPE' A
#
# COMPACT_ATOMS: atom_id res chain seq x y z
N ILE A 1 10.15 10.99 -1.86
CA ILE A 1 10.01 10.58 -0.44
C ILE A 1 9.86 9.07 -0.45
N ALA A 2 10.67 8.36 0.33
CA ALA A 2 10.49 6.93 0.63
C ALA A 2 10.35 6.83 2.14
N THR A 3 9.29 6.17 2.59
CA THR A 3 9.06 5.79 3.99
C THR A 3 9.27 4.28 4.12
N ASP A 4 9.33 3.77 5.35
CA ASP A 4 9.51 2.35 5.61
C ASP A 4 8.39 1.51 4.97
N GLU A 5 7.15 2.00 4.96
CA GLU A 5 6.03 1.29 4.33
C GLU A 5 6.22 1.17 2.81
N THR A 6 6.88 2.14 2.18
CA THR A 6 6.95 2.31 0.72
C THR A 6 8.28 1.88 0.07
N LEU A 7 9.16 1.17 0.79
CA LEU A 7 10.49 0.73 0.30
C LEU A 7 10.48 0.19 -1.14
N ARG A 8 9.67 -0.85 -1.42
CA ARG A 8 9.43 -1.35 -2.79
C ARG A 8 7.98 -1.80 -2.98
N VAL A 9 7.19 -0.99 -3.66
CA VAL A 9 5.79 -1.31 -3.98
C VAL A 9 5.72 -2.23 -5.21
N ARG A 10 4.99 -3.34 -5.10
CA ARG A 10 4.79 -4.30 -6.20
C ARG A 10 3.47 -4.10 -6.93
N ASP A 11 2.41 -3.87 -6.20
CA ASP A 11 1.07 -3.68 -6.76
C ASP A 11 0.28 -2.69 -5.91
N ILE A 12 -0.67 -2.02 -6.55
CA ILE A 12 -1.57 -1.05 -5.96
C ILE A 12 -2.98 -1.34 -6.49
N ARG A 13 -3.96 -1.43 -5.58
CA ARG A 13 -5.37 -1.63 -5.93
C ARG A 13 -6.25 -0.67 -5.15
N GLU A 14 -7.16 -0.02 -5.86
CA GLU A 14 -8.24 0.75 -5.28
C GLU A 14 -9.47 -0.15 -5.12
N ALA A 15 -10.07 -0.13 -3.93
CA ALA A 15 -11.33 -0.80 -3.65
C ALA A 15 -12.52 0.14 -3.97
N PRO A 16 -13.74 -0.39 -4.19
CA PRO A 16 -14.91 0.44 -4.51
C PRO A 16 -15.29 1.48 -3.44
N ASP A 17 -14.82 1.30 -2.20
CA ASP A 17 -15.03 2.24 -1.08
C ASP A 17 -13.95 3.34 -1.01
N GLY A 18 -13.02 3.39 -1.97
CA GLY A 18 -11.91 4.35 -2.02
C GLY A 18 -10.69 3.94 -1.20
N THR A 19 -10.71 2.77 -0.55
CA THR A 19 -9.53 2.24 0.14
C THR A 19 -8.44 1.89 -0.86
N ILE A 20 -7.20 2.30 -0.58
CA ILE A 20 -6.02 1.90 -1.36
C ILE A 20 -5.29 0.77 -0.63
N TRP A 21 -5.04 -0.32 -1.35
CA TRP A 21 -4.21 -1.43 -0.92
C TRP A 21 -2.92 -1.45 -1.72
N PHE A 22 -1.79 -1.75 -1.07
CA PHE A 22 -0.54 -1.96 -1.79
C PHE A 22 0.36 -3.00 -1.13
N LEU A 23 1.12 -3.70 -1.97
CA LEU A 23 2.10 -4.71 -1.55
C LEU A 23 3.49 -4.09 -1.42
N SER A 24 4.05 -4.10 -0.21
CA SER A 24 5.45 -3.72 0.05
C SER A 24 6.32 -4.97 0.08
N VAL A 25 7.15 -5.14 -0.94
CA VAL A 25 8.08 -6.28 -1.02
C VAL A 25 9.25 -6.10 -0.07
N GLY A 26 9.68 -4.86 0.18
CA GLY A 26 10.73 -4.57 1.15
C GLY A 26 10.37 -5.07 2.56
N ASN A 27 9.10 -4.93 2.93
CA ASN A 27 8.60 -5.37 4.25
C ASN A 27 7.89 -6.72 4.23
N GLY A 28 7.65 -7.32 3.05
CA GLY A 28 6.85 -8.53 2.92
C GLY A 28 5.42 -8.35 3.45
N ALA A 29 4.82 -7.17 3.25
CA ALA A 29 3.58 -6.77 3.90
C ALA A 29 2.54 -6.22 2.91
N LEU A 30 1.27 -6.35 3.28
CA LEU A 30 0.12 -5.71 2.63
C LEU A 30 -0.34 -4.55 3.52
N TYR A 31 -0.34 -3.34 2.96
CA TYR A 31 -0.77 -2.13 3.64
C TYR A 31 -2.12 -1.63 3.10
N ARG A 32 -2.82 -0.86 3.93
CA ARG A 32 -4.12 -0.26 3.63
C ARG A 32 -4.12 1.23 3.99
N ILE A 33 -4.65 2.05 3.10
CA ILE A 33 -4.96 3.47 3.33
C ILE A 33 -6.46 3.63 3.14
N SER A 34 -7.17 4.04 4.18
CA SER A 34 -8.61 4.29 4.16
C SER A 34 -8.89 5.79 4.08
N PRO A 35 -9.95 6.20 3.35
CA PRO A 35 -10.32 7.61 3.15
C PRO A 35 -11.15 8.21 4.30
N GLU A 36 -10.98 7.75 5.54
CA GLU A 36 -11.69 8.31 6.70
C GLU A 36 -11.30 9.76 7.01
#